data_AF-A0A843U9P5-F1
#
_entry.id   AF-A0A843U9P5-F1
#
_cell.length_a   1.000
_cell.length_b   1.000
_cell.length_c   1.000
_cell.angle_alpha   90.00
_cell.angle_beta   90.00
_cell.angle_gamma   90.00
#
_symmetry.space_group_name_H-M   'P 1'
#
loop_
_entity.id
_entity.type
_entity.pdbx_description
1 polymer ?
#
loop_
_entity_poly.entity_id
_entity_poly.type
_entity_poly.pdbx_seq_one_letter_code
_entity_poly.pdbx_strand_id
1 'polypeptide(L)'
;MWKARDKAMKTTGNWDPMAWLDYGPVWLRRDYWECLCERWAAGQWQQWSQAAIRNRSTHLEKNVHTSGSVSYATHSKKLDHEFERAPTFHELFDRTDKRKGTDDYVSESARTITETYDRTMAERYAEGTPQPDLDPEAWVDAAGGPRKGRVYGFGDSLDTHPVLSSYASSIASPAYASSSTAPPVSGVEEIRDHIREELQAHLQTQ
;
A
#
# COMPACT_ATOMS: atom_id res chain seq x y z
N MET A 1 11.67 8.08 -18.26
CA MET A 1 12.93 7.28 -18.21
C MET A 1 12.72 5.79 -18.47
N TRP A 2 11.84 5.08 -17.75
CA TRP A 2 11.67 3.62 -17.95
C TRP A 2 11.35 3.23 -19.41
N LYS A 3 10.47 3.99 -20.09
CA LYS A 3 10.11 3.75 -21.50
C LYS A 3 11.31 3.89 -22.45
N ALA A 4 12.20 4.85 -22.18
CA ALA A 4 13.39 5.07 -23.00
C ALA A 4 14.39 3.92 -22.82
N ARG A 5 14.59 3.48 -21.58
CA ARG A 5 15.39 2.30 -21.24
C ARG A 5 14.83 1.02 -21.87
N ASP A 6 13.53 0.78 -21.74
CA ASP A 6 12.84 -0.39 -22.31
C ASP A 6 12.94 -0.41 -23.85
N LYS A 7 12.80 0.75 -24.49
CA LYS A 7 13.01 0.89 -25.94
C LYS A 7 14.45 0.54 -26.33
N ALA A 8 15.44 1.11 -25.67
CA ALA A 8 16.85 0.85 -25.96
C ALA A 8 17.19 -0.65 -25.79
N MET A 9 16.74 -1.27 -24.70
CA MET A 9 16.91 -2.71 -24.45
C MET A 9 16.29 -3.57 -25.55
N LYS A 10 15.08 -3.24 -26.00
CA LYS A 10 14.41 -3.97 -27.09
C LYS A 10 15.11 -3.80 -28.44
N THR A 11 15.66 -2.61 -28.70
CA THR A 11 16.37 -2.34 -29.95
C THR A 11 17.74 -3.03 -30.01
N THR A 12 18.47 -3.07 -28.90
CA THR A 12 19.80 -3.71 -28.85
C THR A 12 19.75 -5.22 -28.60
N GLY A 13 18.66 -5.72 -28.02
CA GLY A 13 18.57 -7.10 -27.55
C GLY A 13 19.54 -7.42 -26.39
N ASN A 14 20.17 -6.40 -25.80
CA ASN A 14 21.18 -6.55 -24.76
C ASN A 14 20.70 -5.91 -23.44
N TRP A 15 20.90 -6.63 -22.34
CA TRP A 15 20.54 -6.18 -21.00
C TRP A 15 21.60 -5.25 -20.38
N ASP A 16 22.81 -5.18 -20.96
CA ASP A 16 23.88 -4.30 -20.51
C ASP A 16 23.56 -2.83 -20.86
N PRO A 17 23.45 -1.93 -19.86
CA PRO A 17 23.20 -0.51 -20.09
C PRO A 17 24.25 0.19 -20.94
N MET A 18 25.49 -0.30 -20.98
CA MET A 18 26.55 0.26 -21.83
C MET A 18 26.31 0.01 -23.31
N ALA A 19 25.53 -1.01 -23.68
CA ALA A 19 25.12 -1.24 -25.06
C ALA A 19 24.07 -0.23 -25.55
N TRP A 20 23.49 0.58 -24.66
CA TRP A 20 22.38 1.48 -24.97
C TRP A 20 22.81 2.91 -25.33
N LEU A 21 24.10 3.24 -25.29
CA LEU A 21 24.60 4.62 -25.43
C LEU A 21 24.11 5.33 -26.70
N ASP A 22 24.03 4.61 -27.82
CA ASP A 22 23.59 5.18 -29.11
C ASP A 22 22.06 5.12 -29.31
N TYR A 23 21.32 4.57 -28.35
CA TYR A 23 19.87 4.36 -28.40
C TYR A 23 19.10 5.30 -27.46
N GLY A 24 19.72 6.43 -27.11
CA GLY A 24 19.11 7.46 -26.28
C GLY A 24 17.89 8.12 -26.93
N PRO A 25 16.95 8.64 -26.14
CA PRO A 25 15.79 9.33 -26.69
C PRO A 25 16.17 10.70 -27.25
N VAL A 26 15.57 11.09 -28.38
CA VAL A 26 15.87 12.34 -29.12
C VAL A 26 15.70 13.61 -28.26
N TRP A 27 14.80 13.60 -27.29
CA TRP A 27 14.53 14.73 -26.41
C TRP A 27 15.53 14.87 -25.24
N LEU A 28 16.42 13.89 -25.04
CA LEU A 28 17.44 13.92 -23.99
C LEU A 28 18.81 14.13 -24.62
N ARG A 29 19.58 15.06 -24.06
CA ARG A 29 20.96 15.27 -24.53
C ARG A 29 21.79 14.00 -24.32
N ARG A 30 22.71 13.75 -25.26
CA ARG A 30 23.52 12.53 -25.29
C ARG A 30 24.36 12.36 -24.03
N ASP A 31 24.98 13.42 -23.54
CA ASP A 31 25.77 13.41 -22.30
C ASP A 31 24.95 12.96 -21.08
N TYR A 32 23.71 13.45 -20.93
CA TYR A 32 22.84 12.98 -19.85
C TYR A 32 22.44 11.51 -20.01
N TRP A 33 22.23 11.04 -21.24
CA TRP A 33 21.95 9.63 -21.51
C TRP A 33 23.14 8.73 -21.18
N GLU A 34 24.35 9.12 -21.57
CA GLU A 34 25.60 8.43 -21.25
C GLU A 34 25.77 8.30 -19.73
N CYS A 35 25.61 9.39 -18.98
CA CYS A 35 25.69 9.36 -17.51
C CYS A 35 24.65 8.41 -16.87
N LEU A 36 23.46 8.29 -17.46
CA LEU A 36 22.42 7.37 -16.97
C LEU A 36 22.77 5.92 -17.28
N CYS A 37 23.28 5.63 -18.47
CA CYS A 37 23.78 4.31 -18.85
C CYS A 37 24.91 3.87 -17.92
N GLU A 38 25.89 4.73 -17.65
CA GLU A 38 26.97 4.47 -16.69
C GLU A 38 26.42 4.19 -15.28
N ARG A 39 25.46 5.01 -14.81
CA ARG A 39 24.83 4.83 -13.50
C ARG A 39 24.07 3.50 -13.41
N TRP A 40 23.39 3.09 -14.47
CA TRP A 40 22.68 1.80 -14.52
C TRP A 40 23.63 0.62 -14.67
N ALA A 41 24.76 0.80 -15.36
CA ALA A 41 25.81 -0.20 -15.49
C ALA A 41 26.57 -0.43 -14.17
N ALA A 42 26.64 0.59 -13.29
CA ALA A 42 27.31 0.49 -12.00
C ALA A 42 26.79 -0.71 -11.18
N GLY A 43 27.71 -1.56 -10.71
CA GLY A 43 27.38 -2.81 -10.03
C GLY A 43 26.45 -2.63 -8.81
N GLN A 44 26.62 -1.55 -8.04
CA GLN A 44 25.74 -1.22 -6.92
C GLN A 44 24.29 -1.01 -7.37
N TRP A 45 24.08 -0.30 -8.48
CA TRP A 45 22.74 -0.07 -9.02
C TRP A 45 22.11 -1.37 -9.51
N GLN A 46 22.89 -2.22 -10.19
CA GLN A 46 22.40 -3.53 -10.64
C GLN A 46 21.97 -4.40 -9.45
N GLN A 47 22.75 -4.41 -8.36
CA GLN A 47 22.41 -5.13 -7.13
C GLN A 47 21.08 -4.63 -6.54
N TRP A 48 20.90 -3.31 -6.41
CA TRP A 48 19.62 -2.74 -5.95
C TRP A 48 18.46 -3.06 -6.88
N SER A 49 18.67 -2.98 -8.20
CA SER A 49 17.66 -3.32 -9.19
C SER A 49 17.23 -4.79 -9.07
N GLN A 50 18.19 -5.71 -8.94
CA GLN A 50 17.91 -7.13 -8.78
C GLN A 50 17.23 -7.45 -7.45
N ALA A 51 17.68 -6.83 -6.35
CA ALA A 51 17.02 -6.94 -5.05
C ALA A 51 15.58 -6.43 -5.11
N ALA A 52 15.32 -5.30 -5.77
CA ALA A 52 13.98 -4.76 -5.96
C ALA A 52 13.10 -5.66 -6.85
N ILE A 53 13.66 -6.28 -7.90
CA ILE A 53 12.95 -7.27 -8.70
C ILE A 53 12.56 -8.48 -7.84
N ARG A 54 13.52 -9.02 -7.09
CA ARG A 54 13.30 -10.17 -6.19
C ARG A 54 12.24 -9.86 -5.15
N ASN A 55 12.33 -8.71 -4.48
CA ASN A 55 11.34 -8.28 -3.48
C ASN A 55 9.94 -8.11 -4.09
N ARG A 56 9.84 -7.72 -5.37
CA ARG A 56 8.56 -7.64 -6.10
C ARG A 56 8.07 -9.00 -6.60
N SER A 57 8.93 -10.01 -6.73
CA SER A 57 8.55 -11.35 -7.19
C SER A 57 8.25 -12.32 -6.05
N THR A 58 8.77 -12.09 -4.84
CA THR A 58 8.58 -12.98 -3.67
C THR A 58 7.17 -12.93 -3.10
N HIS A 59 6.47 -11.80 -3.20
CA HIS A 59 5.05 -11.73 -2.86
C HIS A 59 4.19 -12.14 -4.05
N LEU A 60 3.69 -13.38 -4.03
CA LEU A 60 2.69 -13.90 -4.97
C LEU A 60 1.35 -13.16 -4.81
N GLU A 61 0.95 -12.87 -3.57
CA GLU A 61 -0.18 -11.99 -3.26
C GLU A 61 0.26 -10.54 -3.28
N LYS A 62 0.23 -9.95 -4.47
CA LYS A 62 0.33 -8.51 -4.62
C LYS A 62 -1.06 -7.92 -4.38
N ASN A 63 -1.16 -6.91 -3.52
CA ASN A 63 -2.34 -6.05 -3.41
C ASN A 63 -2.40 -5.18 -4.68
N VAL A 64 -2.75 -5.79 -5.81
CA VAL A 64 -2.86 -5.12 -7.10
C VAL A 64 -4.25 -4.54 -7.24
N HIS A 65 -4.32 -3.27 -7.60
CA HIS A 65 -5.54 -2.57 -7.94
C HIS A 65 -5.42 -2.00 -9.38
N THR A 66 -6.53 -1.78 -10.04
CA THR A 66 -6.63 -1.18 -11.40
C THR A 66 -6.85 0.33 -11.38
N SER A 67 -7.07 0.93 -10.19
CA SER A 67 -7.29 2.38 -10.00
C SER A 67 -6.14 3.27 -10.52
N GLY A 68 -4.92 2.73 -10.61
CA GLY A 68 -3.75 3.50 -11.03
C GLY A 68 -3.45 4.64 -10.07
N SER A 69 -3.25 5.86 -10.59
CA SER A 69 -2.99 7.05 -9.78
C SER A 69 -4.25 7.76 -9.27
N VAL A 70 -5.44 7.21 -9.53
CA VAL A 70 -6.71 7.80 -9.13
C VAL A 70 -7.06 7.31 -7.71
N SER A 71 -7.48 8.23 -6.85
CA SER A 71 -7.85 7.90 -5.47
C SER A 71 -9.24 7.26 -5.36
N TYR A 72 -9.46 6.50 -4.29
CA TYR A 72 -10.78 5.96 -3.92
C TYR A 72 -11.85 7.07 -3.83
N ALA A 73 -11.53 8.22 -3.24
CA ALA A 73 -12.46 9.36 -3.17
C ALA A 73 -12.87 9.88 -4.56
N THR A 74 -11.95 9.84 -5.53
CA THR A 74 -12.27 10.24 -6.92
C THR A 74 -13.14 9.19 -7.61
N HIS A 75 -12.88 7.90 -7.37
CA HIS A 75 -13.73 6.82 -7.87
C HIS A 75 -15.13 6.86 -7.26
N SER A 76 -15.23 7.14 -5.96
CA SER A 76 -16.50 7.30 -5.25
C SER A 76 -17.35 8.42 -5.85
N LYS A 77 -16.78 9.62 -6.07
CA LYS A 77 -17.49 10.74 -6.74
C LYS A 77 -17.95 10.40 -8.17
N LYS A 78 -17.16 9.62 -8.90
CA LYS A 78 -17.54 9.19 -10.26
C LYS A 78 -18.71 8.23 -10.23
N LEU A 79 -18.69 7.26 -9.30
CA LEU A 79 -19.80 6.32 -9.12
C LEU A 79 -21.05 7.03 -8.61
N ASP A 80 -20.91 8.01 -7.73
CA ASP A 80 -22.04 8.82 -7.23
C ASP A 80 -22.77 9.51 -8.39
N HIS A 81 -22.02 10.11 -9.31
CA HIS A 81 -22.60 10.68 -10.53
C HIS A 81 -23.15 9.63 -11.51
N GLU A 82 -22.57 8.43 -11.58
CA GLU A 82 -23.01 7.37 -12.51
C GLU A 82 -24.29 6.67 -12.04
N PHE A 83 -24.44 6.50 -10.72
CA PHE A 83 -25.59 5.83 -10.11
C PHE A 83 -26.65 6.80 -9.59
N GLU A 84 -26.36 8.11 -9.60
CA GLU A 84 -27.19 9.16 -9.00
C GLU A 84 -27.46 8.91 -7.50
N ARG A 85 -26.55 8.18 -6.85
CA ARG A 85 -26.57 7.85 -5.42
C ARG A 85 -25.16 7.54 -4.93
N ALA A 86 -24.93 7.69 -3.63
CA ALA A 86 -23.70 7.26 -3.01
C ALA A 86 -23.39 5.77 -3.32
N PRO A 87 -22.17 5.45 -3.79
CA PRO A 87 -21.78 4.08 -4.05
C PRO A 87 -21.59 3.31 -2.76
N THR A 88 -21.91 2.01 -2.78
CA THR A 88 -21.57 1.12 -1.67
C THR A 88 -20.07 0.84 -1.65
N PHE A 89 -19.57 0.37 -0.51
CA PHE A 89 -18.16 -0.04 -0.41
C PHE A 89 -17.82 -1.14 -1.41
N HIS A 90 -18.72 -2.11 -1.61
CA HIS A 90 -18.52 -3.21 -2.54
C HIS A 90 -18.43 -2.73 -4.00
N GLU A 91 -19.28 -1.78 -4.41
CA GLU A 91 -19.22 -1.19 -5.75
C GLU A 91 -17.94 -0.40 -6.00
N LEU A 92 -17.47 0.30 -4.96
CA LEU A 92 -16.21 1.03 -5.01
C LEU A 92 -15.01 0.09 -5.10
N PHE A 93 -15.02 -0.99 -4.31
CA PHE A 93 -13.99 -2.02 -4.33
C PHE A 93 -13.95 -2.75 -5.69
N ASP A 94 -15.10 -3.18 -6.20
CA ASP A 94 -15.21 -3.79 -7.53
C ASP A 94 -14.64 -2.89 -8.63
N ARG A 95 -14.92 -1.58 -8.56
CA ARG A 95 -14.39 -0.62 -9.53
C ARG A 95 -12.86 -0.56 -9.51
N THR A 96 -12.21 -0.79 -8.37
CA THR A 96 -10.76 -0.65 -8.21
C THR A 96 -9.99 -1.96 -8.24
N ASP A 97 -10.66 -3.09 -8.02
CA ASP A 97 -10.02 -4.39 -7.83
C ASP A 97 -10.45 -5.44 -8.87
N LYS A 98 -11.42 -5.11 -9.75
CA LYS A 98 -11.72 -5.87 -10.97
C LYS A 98 -11.01 -5.34 -12.21
N ARG A 99 -10.81 -6.22 -13.19
CA ARG A 99 -10.20 -5.90 -14.49
C ARG A 99 -11.21 -5.14 -15.35
N LYS A 100 -10.77 -4.05 -15.99
CA LYS A 100 -11.67 -3.26 -16.82
C LYS A 100 -12.19 -4.09 -18.01
N GLY A 101 -13.52 -4.21 -18.12
CA GLY A 101 -14.17 -4.98 -19.20
C GLY A 101 -14.32 -6.48 -18.92
N THR A 102 -13.99 -6.93 -17.71
CA THR A 102 -14.20 -8.30 -17.25
C THR A 102 -14.74 -8.24 -15.82
N ASP A 103 -15.51 -9.23 -15.38
CA ASP A 103 -15.96 -9.31 -14.00
C ASP A 103 -14.93 -9.98 -13.07
N ASP A 104 -13.76 -10.31 -13.61
CA ASP A 104 -12.68 -10.99 -12.90
C ASP A 104 -11.86 -10.03 -12.04
N TYR A 105 -11.56 -10.48 -10.82
CA TYR A 105 -10.63 -9.78 -9.92
C TYR A 105 -9.20 -9.78 -10.46
N VAL A 106 -8.45 -8.75 -10.07
CA VAL A 106 -7.07 -8.55 -10.49
C VAL A 106 -6.11 -9.47 -9.72
N SER A 107 -6.47 -9.79 -8.46
CA SER A 107 -5.73 -10.69 -7.58
C SER A 107 -6.64 -11.78 -7.01
N GLU A 108 -6.06 -12.95 -6.75
CA GLU A 108 -6.75 -14.06 -6.07
C GLU A 108 -7.16 -13.67 -4.64
N SER A 109 -6.36 -12.84 -3.97
CA SER A 109 -6.67 -12.30 -2.65
C SER A 109 -7.95 -11.46 -2.68
N ALA A 110 -8.10 -10.53 -3.64
CA ALA A 110 -9.32 -9.73 -3.75
C ALA A 110 -10.56 -10.61 -3.94
N ARG A 111 -10.44 -11.62 -4.81
CA ARG A 111 -11.50 -12.62 -5.01
C ARG A 111 -11.86 -13.37 -3.73
N THR A 112 -10.86 -13.93 -3.06
CA THR A 112 -11.04 -14.76 -1.86
C THR A 112 -11.65 -13.95 -0.72
N ILE A 113 -11.24 -12.69 -0.57
CA ILE A 113 -11.76 -11.78 0.45
C ILE A 113 -13.23 -11.48 0.16
N THR A 114 -13.58 -11.10 -1.07
CA THR A 114 -14.97 -10.82 -1.43
C THR A 114 -15.85 -12.06 -1.26
N GLU A 115 -15.45 -13.21 -1.79
CA GLU A 115 -16.23 -14.46 -1.67
C GLU A 115 -16.42 -14.88 -0.20
N THR A 116 -15.38 -14.70 0.64
CA THR A 116 -15.47 -15.00 2.08
C THR A 116 -16.39 -14.02 2.79
N TYR A 117 -16.27 -12.72 2.48
CA TYR A 117 -17.12 -11.67 3.04
C TYR A 117 -18.59 -11.88 2.67
N ASP A 118 -18.90 -12.13 1.40
CA ASP A 118 -20.27 -12.37 0.93
C ASP A 118 -20.91 -13.57 1.63
N ARG A 119 -20.14 -14.66 1.82
CA ARG A 119 -20.58 -15.82 2.60
C ARG A 119 -20.85 -15.44 4.06
N THR A 120 -19.94 -14.72 4.71
CA THR A 120 -20.11 -14.29 6.11
C THR A 120 -21.32 -13.36 6.28
N MET A 121 -21.54 -12.45 5.33
CA MET A 121 -22.71 -11.56 5.33
C MET A 121 -24.01 -12.35 5.18
N ALA A 122 -24.05 -13.34 4.28
CA ALA A 122 -25.21 -14.21 4.10
C ALA A 122 -25.52 -15.06 5.35
N GLU A 123 -24.49 -15.51 6.08
CA GLU A 123 -24.65 -16.25 7.34
C GLU A 123 -25.09 -15.36 8.50
N ARG A 124 -24.52 -14.16 8.65
CA ARG A 124 -24.82 -13.22 9.76
C ARG A 124 -26.16 -12.54 9.62
N TYR A 125 -26.57 -12.21 8.39
CA TYR A 125 -27.75 -11.41 8.09
C TYR A 125 -28.80 -12.18 7.29
N ALA A 126 -29.05 -13.45 7.68
CA ALA A 126 -30.13 -14.25 7.11
C ALA A 126 -31.52 -13.56 7.26
N GLU A 127 -32.48 -14.02 6.44
CA GLU A 127 -33.79 -13.42 6.19
C GLU A 127 -34.44 -12.76 7.43
N GLY A 128 -34.61 -11.43 7.39
CA GLY A 128 -35.32 -10.64 8.40
C GLY A 128 -34.48 -9.63 9.18
N THR A 129 -33.15 -9.65 9.02
CA THR A 129 -32.23 -8.69 9.69
C THR A 129 -31.80 -7.60 8.69
N PRO A 130 -31.82 -6.30 9.04
CA PRO A 130 -31.31 -5.27 8.14
C PRO A 130 -29.82 -5.47 7.91
N GLN A 131 -29.44 -5.75 6.67
CA GLN A 131 -28.04 -5.90 6.28
C GLN A 131 -27.39 -4.52 6.15
N PRO A 132 -26.27 -4.25 6.84
CA PRO A 132 -25.53 -3.00 6.66
C PRO A 132 -24.79 -2.98 5.31
N ASP A 133 -24.54 -1.79 4.78
CA ASP A 133 -23.77 -1.61 3.53
C ASP A 133 -22.34 -2.17 3.62
N LEU A 134 -21.76 -2.17 4.83
CA LEU A 134 -20.47 -2.76 5.15
C LEU A 134 -20.48 -3.21 6.62
N ASP A 135 -20.19 -4.48 6.88
CA ASP A 135 -19.79 -4.98 8.19
C ASP A 135 -18.25 -4.95 8.26
N PRO A 136 -17.65 -3.98 8.98
CA PRO A 136 -16.21 -3.83 8.97
C PRO A 136 -15.49 -5.00 9.65
N GLU A 137 -16.10 -5.65 10.64
CA GLU A 137 -15.50 -6.80 11.32
C GLU A 137 -15.48 -8.02 10.40
N ALA A 138 -16.59 -8.30 9.71
CA ALA A 138 -16.65 -9.38 8.72
C ALA A 138 -15.62 -9.17 7.60
N TRP A 139 -15.41 -7.92 7.15
CA TRP A 139 -14.40 -7.63 6.15
C TRP A 139 -12.98 -7.83 6.68
N VAL A 140 -12.68 -7.38 7.90
CA VAL A 140 -11.36 -7.61 8.52
C VAL A 140 -11.08 -9.10 8.67
N ASP A 141 -12.06 -9.88 9.10
CA ASP A 141 -11.93 -11.33 9.22
C ASP A 141 -11.69 -11.99 7.86
N ALA A 142 -12.48 -11.62 6.84
CA ALA A 142 -12.29 -12.09 5.47
C ALA A 142 -10.92 -11.71 4.88
N ALA A 143 -10.41 -10.53 5.24
CA ALA A 143 -9.08 -10.04 4.87
C ALA A 143 -7.92 -10.72 5.62
N GLY A 144 -8.21 -11.62 6.56
CA GLY A 144 -7.18 -12.29 7.38
C GLY A 144 -6.59 -11.40 8.48
N GLY A 145 -7.33 -10.36 8.89
CA GLY A 145 -6.94 -9.42 9.92
C GLY A 145 -6.00 -8.29 9.45
N PRO A 146 -5.67 -7.35 10.34
CA PRO A 146 -4.77 -6.25 10.03
C PRO A 146 -3.32 -6.73 9.85
N ARG A 147 -2.67 -6.33 8.76
CA ARG A 147 -1.25 -6.59 8.52
C ARG A 147 -0.47 -5.30 8.42
N LYS A 148 0.54 -5.12 9.29
CA LYS A 148 1.34 -3.88 9.38
C LYS A 148 0.46 -2.63 9.59
N GLY A 149 -0.58 -2.75 10.42
CA GLY A 149 -1.51 -1.66 10.74
C GLY A 149 -2.47 -1.28 9.60
N ARG A 150 -2.68 -2.16 8.62
CA ARG A 150 -3.57 -1.92 7.48
C ARG A 150 -4.43 -3.15 7.20
N VAL A 151 -5.64 -2.93 6.71
CA VAL A 151 -6.56 -3.98 6.24
C VAL A 151 -6.59 -3.94 4.71
N TYR A 152 -6.71 -5.10 4.06
CA TYR A 152 -6.85 -5.17 2.60
C TYR A 152 -8.14 -4.46 2.15
N GLY A 153 -8.09 -3.72 1.04
CA GLY A 153 -9.25 -2.99 0.48
C GLY A 153 -9.60 -1.71 1.23
N PHE A 154 -9.15 -1.55 2.48
CA PHE A 154 -9.26 -0.30 3.21
C PHE A 154 -8.08 0.61 2.90
N GLY A 155 -8.32 1.65 2.11
CA GLY A 155 -7.42 2.80 1.98
C GLY A 155 -7.51 3.74 3.18
N ASP A 156 -6.71 4.80 3.16
CA ASP A 156 -6.73 5.88 4.16
C ASP A 156 -8.04 6.71 4.15
N SER A 157 -8.91 6.46 3.16
CA SER A 157 -10.18 7.17 2.97
C SER A 157 -11.34 6.62 3.80
N LEU A 158 -11.17 5.46 4.41
CA LEU A 158 -12.15 4.86 5.31
C LEU A 158 -11.52 4.85 6.70
N ASP A 159 -12.23 5.38 7.69
CA ASP A 159 -11.76 5.36 9.06
C ASP A 159 -11.71 3.90 9.55
N THR A 160 -10.53 3.30 9.44
CA THR A 160 -10.25 1.95 9.91
C THR A 160 -9.98 1.91 11.41
N HIS A 161 -9.83 3.07 12.06
CA HIS A 161 -9.43 3.17 13.45
C HIS A 161 -10.38 2.45 14.42
N PRO A 162 -11.72 2.52 14.27
CA PRO A 162 -12.63 1.78 15.15
C PRO A 162 -12.42 0.26 15.09
N VAL A 163 -12.19 -0.26 13.88
CA VAL A 163 -12.06 -1.70 13.63
C VAL A 163 -10.68 -2.20 14.04
N LEU A 164 -9.63 -1.45 13.72
CA LEU A 164 -8.26 -1.72 14.16
C LEU A 164 -8.12 -1.65 15.68
N SER A 165 -8.80 -0.70 16.33
CA SER A 165 -8.80 -0.56 17.79
C SER A 165 -9.56 -1.69 18.48
N SER A 166 -10.71 -2.11 17.92
CA SER A 166 -11.47 -3.28 18.40
C SER A 166 -10.62 -4.55 18.30
N TYR A 167 -9.95 -4.77 17.17
CA TYR A 167 -9.10 -5.93 16.92
C TYR A 167 -7.85 -5.93 17.81
N ALA A 168 -7.20 -4.78 18.01
CA ALA A 168 -6.07 -4.66 18.96
C ALA A 168 -6.49 -5.03 20.39
N SER A 169 -7.72 -4.70 20.78
CA SER A 169 -8.30 -5.00 22.08
C SER A 169 -8.68 -6.49 22.24
N SER A 170 -9.09 -7.16 21.15
CA SER A 170 -9.43 -8.59 21.18
C SER A 170 -8.21 -9.51 21.20
N ILE A 171 -7.10 -9.12 20.56
CA ILE A 171 -5.82 -9.84 20.65
C ILE A 171 -5.18 -9.67 22.04
N ALA A 172 -5.52 -8.58 22.75
CA ALA A 172 -5.08 -8.33 24.12
C ALA A 172 -5.83 -9.19 25.15
N SER A 173 -5.65 -10.52 25.07
CA SER A 173 -5.88 -11.40 26.23
C SER A 173 -4.77 -11.19 27.28
N PRO A 174 -5.05 -11.31 28.59
CA PRO A 174 -4.13 -10.92 29.66
C PRO A 174 -2.83 -11.74 29.73
N ALA A 175 -2.70 -12.81 28.96
CA ALA A 175 -1.49 -13.62 28.88
C ALA A 175 -0.30 -12.90 28.22
N TYR A 176 -0.52 -11.80 27.49
CA TYR A 176 0.54 -10.97 26.91
C TYR A 176 0.83 -9.69 27.70
N ALA A 177 0.10 -9.41 28.79
CA ALA A 177 0.30 -8.23 29.63
C ALA A 177 1.63 -8.25 30.42
N SER A 178 2.39 -9.36 30.39
CA SER A 178 3.64 -9.50 31.15
C SER A 178 4.91 -9.56 30.29
N SER A 179 4.87 -9.24 28.99
CA SER A 179 6.09 -9.23 28.16
C SER A 179 6.20 -8.05 27.20
N SER A 180 5.69 -6.88 27.62
CA SER A 180 6.03 -5.60 26.99
C SER A 180 6.66 -4.65 28.00
N THR A 181 7.72 -5.10 28.66
CA THR A 181 8.77 -4.19 29.11
C THR A 181 9.88 -4.24 28.07
N ALA A 182 9.83 -3.30 27.13
CA ALA A 182 11.07 -2.87 26.49
C ALA A 182 12.03 -2.44 27.61
N PRO A 183 13.32 -2.80 27.58
CA PRO A 183 14.26 -2.25 28.54
C PRO A 183 14.19 -0.72 28.44
N PRO A 184 14.18 0.00 29.58
CA PRO A 184 14.23 1.45 29.55
C PRO A 184 15.49 1.85 28.79
N VAL A 185 15.30 2.53 27.65
CA VAL A 185 16.38 3.17 26.91
C VAL A 185 16.93 4.28 27.81
N SER A 186 17.95 3.94 28.59
CA SER A 186 18.75 4.86 29.39
C SER A 186 19.27 5.96 28.48
N GLY A 187 18.81 7.20 28.68
CA GLY A 187 19.28 8.39 27.97
C GLY A 187 18.19 9.26 27.34
N VAL A 188 16.95 8.77 27.18
CA VAL A 188 15.89 9.60 26.54
C VAL A 188 15.33 10.66 27.51
N GLU A 189 15.30 10.36 28.81
CA GLU A 189 14.90 11.33 29.85
C GLU A 189 16.01 12.37 30.08
N GLU A 190 17.29 11.97 30.08
CA GLU A 190 18.42 12.90 30.17
C GLU A 190 18.46 13.89 29.00
N ILE A 191 18.20 13.41 27.77
CA ILE A 191 18.08 14.29 26.59
C ILE A 191 16.90 15.25 26.74
N ARG A 192 15.77 14.78 27.31
CA ARG A 192 14.58 15.62 27.52
C ARG A 192 14.85 16.70 28.57
N ASP A 193 15.55 16.38 29.64
CA ASP A 193 15.88 17.32 30.70
C ASP A 193 16.92 18.34 30.24
N HIS A 194 17.91 17.95 29.43
CA HIS A 194 18.89 18.86 28.86
C HIS A 194 18.27 19.87 27.89
N ILE A 195 17.34 19.42 27.03
CA ILE A 195 16.57 20.31 26.14
C ILE A 195 15.71 21.28 26.94
N ARG A 196 15.18 20.86 28.09
CA ARG A 196 14.34 21.68 28.96
C ARG A 196 15.15 22.74 29.70
N GLU A 197 16.34 22.41 30.18
CA GLU A 197 17.26 23.36 30.81
C GLU A 197 17.79 24.40 29.81
N GLU A 198 18.15 23.99 28.59
CA GLU A 198 18.59 24.94 27.54
C GLU A 198 17.47 25.93 27.15
N LEU A 199 16.23 25.47 27.06
CA LEU A 199 15.07 26.33 26.78
C LEU A 199 14.79 27.30 27.92
N GLN A 200 15.03 26.91 29.18
CA GLN A 200 14.86 27.80 30.33
C GLN A 200 15.98 28.85 30.43
N ALA A 201 17.22 28.48 30.12
CA ALA A 201 18.35 29.40 30.10
C ALA A 201 18.22 30.48 29.00
N HIS A 202 17.69 30.12 27.83
CA HIS A 202 17.44 31.06 26.72
C HIS A 202 16.31 32.07 27.01
N LEU A 203 15.38 31.73 27.90
CA LEU A 203 14.28 32.62 28.29
C LEU A 203 14.68 33.61 29.40
N GLN A 204 15.80 33.40 30.09
CA GLN A 204 16.31 34.30 31.14
C GLN A 204 17.35 35.31 30.63
N THR A 205 17.69 35.29 29.34
CA THR A 205 18.70 36.17 28.72
C THR A 205 18.12 37.23 27.76
N GLN A 206 16.80 37.48 27.80
CA GLN A 206 16.16 38.70 27.27
C GLN A 206 15.57 39.53 28.40
#